data_AF-A0A7G6WMC2-F1
#
_entry.id   AF-A0A7G6WMC2-F1
#
_cell.length_a   1.000
_cell.length_b   1.000
_cell.length_c   1.000
_cell.angle_alpha   90.00
_cell.angle_beta   90.00
_cell.angle_gamma   90.00
#
_symmetry.space_group_name_H-M   'P 1'
#
loop_
_entity.id
_entity.type
_entity.pdbx_description
1 polymer ?
#
loop_
_entity_poly.entity_id
_entity_poly.type
_entity_poly.pdbx_seq_one_letter_code
_entity_poly.pdbx_strand_id
1 'polypeptide(L)'
;MESTVIGLGELVVAALEAAGYKQSTMLEYRKWLRRLELLARKQDGPYTVGLGAEFASMTTSPRTGRFSDQRRKSYGRLVRLLDSYLLTGSVDLSMMPRGGGKAAPRSEELCRLLAGWSVEMGQRHLAVNTRNSYDREARGYLLYLEDQGVTSLREAGGASVLGFLGSLRGRWAESSMWSAVLNLDLS
;
A
#
# COMPACT_ATOMS: atom_id res chain seq x y z
N MET A 1 24.52 -0.75 -12.95
CA MET A 1 23.62 -1.11 -14.06
C MET A 1 22.44 -0.16 -13.96
N GLU A 2 22.20 0.69 -14.97
CA GLU A 2 21.02 1.57 -14.94
C GLU A 2 19.77 0.71 -15.10
N SER A 3 19.00 0.59 -14.02
CA SER A 3 17.81 -0.26 -13.97
C SER A 3 16.64 0.43 -14.66
N THR A 4 16.56 0.32 -15.98
CA THR A 4 15.43 0.85 -16.74
C THR A 4 14.15 0.08 -16.40
N VAL A 5 13.00 0.76 -16.45
CA VAL A 5 11.68 0.12 -16.24
C VAL A 5 11.47 -1.05 -17.20
N ILE A 6 11.95 -0.93 -18.45
CA ILE A 6 11.85 -1.98 -19.46
C ILE A 6 12.66 -3.20 -19.03
N GLY A 7 13.95 -3.04 -18.71
CA GLY A 7 14.81 -4.16 -18.34
C GLY A 7 14.33 -4.90 -17.10
N LEU A 8 13.95 -4.16 -16.05
CA LEU A 8 13.35 -4.77 -14.85
C LEU A 8 11.99 -5.43 -15.15
N GLY A 9 11.20 -4.81 -16.03
CA GLY A 9 9.91 -5.35 -16.45
C GLY A 9 10.03 -6.67 -17.20
N GLU A 10 11.02 -6.81 -18.07
CA GLU A 10 11.29 -8.06 -18.79
C GLU A 10 11.70 -9.19 -17.84
N LEU A 11 12.53 -8.90 -16.84
CA LEU A 11 12.90 -9.85 -15.80
C LEU A 11 11.69 -10.32 -14.99
N VAL A 12 10.78 -9.42 -14.64
CA VAL A 12 9.52 -9.76 -13.95
C VAL A 12 8.61 -10.62 -14.83
N VAL A 13 8.49 -10.29 -16.11
CA VAL A 13 7.66 -11.08 -17.05
C VAL A 13 8.26 -12.48 -17.25
N ALA A 14 9.58 -12.59 -17.41
CA ALA A 14 10.28 -13.87 -17.53
C ALA A 14 10.10 -14.73 -16.26
N ALA A 15 10.16 -14.12 -15.07
CA ALA A 15 9.91 -14.82 -13.81
C ALA A 15 8.46 -15.34 -13.72
N LEU A 16 7.47 -14.54 -14.13
CA LEU A 16 6.07 -14.97 -14.19
C LEU A 16 5.85 -16.11 -15.19
N GLU A 17 6.51 -16.06 -16.35
CA GLU A 17 6.46 -17.12 -17.37
C GLU A 17 7.04 -18.43 -16.85
N ALA A 18 8.24 -18.38 -16.25
CA ALA A 18 8.90 -19.53 -15.64
C ALA A 18 8.07 -20.17 -14.52
N ALA A 19 7.30 -19.36 -13.78
CA ALA A 19 6.38 -19.82 -12.75
C ALA A 19 5.01 -20.31 -13.27
N GLY A 20 4.81 -20.40 -14.59
CA GLY A 20 3.61 -20.97 -15.19
C GLY A 20 2.38 -20.06 -15.16
N TYR A 21 2.55 -18.74 -15.01
CA TYR A 21 1.43 -17.81 -15.10
C TYR A 21 0.85 -17.78 -16.53
N LYS A 22 -0.46 -17.53 -16.64
CA LYS A 22 -1.14 -17.43 -17.94
C LYS A 22 -0.63 -16.27 -18.78
N GLN A 23 -0.64 -16.45 -20.11
CA GLN A 23 -0.33 -15.40 -21.09
C GLN A 23 -1.18 -14.12 -20.89
N SER A 24 -2.46 -14.26 -20.53
CA SER A 24 -3.30 -13.11 -20.21
C SER A 24 -2.79 -12.29 -19.02
N THR A 25 -2.23 -12.95 -18.00
CA THR A 25 -1.57 -12.27 -16.87
C THR A 25 -0.35 -11.51 -17.35
N MET A 26 0.51 -12.13 -18.14
CA MET A 26 1.71 -11.48 -18.67
C MET A 26 1.37 -10.25 -19.53
N LEU A 27 0.31 -10.31 -20.34
CA LEU A 27 -0.18 -9.17 -21.12
C LEU A 27 -0.65 -8.01 -20.23
N GLU A 28 -1.31 -8.29 -19.09
CA GLU A 28 -1.68 -7.26 -18.12
C GLU A 28 -0.46 -6.60 -17.48
N TYR A 29 0.54 -7.38 -17.07
CA TYR A 29 1.79 -6.83 -16.53
C TYR A 29 2.50 -5.93 -17.54
N ARG A 30 2.58 -6.33 -18.82
CA ARG A 30 3.14 -5.49 -19.89
C ARG A 30 2.37 -4.18 -20.07
N LYS A 31 1.03 -4.19 -19.92
CA LYS A 31 0.22 -2.95 -19.96
C LYS A 31 0.57 -2.02 -18.80
N TRP A 32 0.77 -2.55 -17.60
CA TRP A 32 1.10 -1.76 -16.42
C TRP A 32 2.54 -1.23 -16.48
N LEU A 33 3.49 -2.04 -16.95
CA LEU A 33 4.88 -1.65 -17.20
C LEU A 33 4.99 -0.48 -18.19
N ARG A 34 4.24 -0.51 -19.30
CA ARG A 34 4.19 0.63 -20.24
C ARG A 34 3.71 1.93 -19.58
N ARG A 35 2.78 1.84 -18.62
CA ARG A 35 2.31 3.02 -17.88
C ARG A 35 3.37 3.54 -16.91
N LEU A 36 4.06 2.64 -16.22
CA LEU A 36 5.17 2.99 -15.34
C LEU A 36 6.34 3.60 -16.13
N GLU A 37 6.62 3.09 -17.32
CA GLU A 37 7.65 3.64 -18.20
C GLU A 37 7.31 5.07 -18.66
N LEU A 38 6.06 5.31 -19.03
CA LEU A 38 5.57 6.66 -19.35
C LEU A 38 5.71 7.62 -18.15
N LEU A 39 5.57 7.12 -16.91
CA LEU A 39 5.80 7.91 -15.71
C LEU A 39 7.29 8.19 -15.52
N ALA A 40 8.15 7.18 -15.66
CA ALA A 40 9.61 7.31 -15.53
C ALA A 40 10.18 8.34 -16.51
N ARG A 41 9.75 8.29 -17.78
CA ARG A 41 10.17 9.23 -18.84
C ARG A 41 9.83 10.69 -18.53
N LYS A 42 8.74 10.95 -17.80
CA LYS A 42 8.39 12.32 -17.39
C LYS A 42 9.32 12.89 -16.32
N GLN A 43 10.00 12.01 -15.58
CA GLN A 43 10.90 12.36 -14.49
C GLN A 43 12.37 12.24 -14.90
N ASP A 44 12.64 11.95 -16.17
CA ASP A 44 13.97 11.79 -16.77
C ASP A 44 14.93 10.92 -15.94
N GLY A 45 14.43 9.78 -15.44
CA GLY A 45 15.17 8.96 -14.48
C GLY A 45 14.95 7.45 -14.62
N PRO A 46 15.89 6.65 -14.09
CA PRO A 46 15.77 5.20 -14.01
C PRO A 46 14.64 4.78 -13.06
N TYR A 47 14.30 3.49 -13.05
CA TYR A 47 13.39 2.98 -12.04
C TYR A 47 14.00 3.11 -10.64
N THR A 48 13.22 3.63 -9.69
CA THR A 48 13.56 3.71 -8.27
C THR A 48 12.38 3.22 -7.43
N VAL A 49 12.65 2.83 -6.18
CA VAL A 49 11.58 2.47 -5.22
C VAL A 49 10.61 3.65 -5.02
N GLY A 50 11.11 4.90 -5.06
CA GLY A 50 10.28 6.10 -4.99
C GLY A 50 9.30 6.21 -6.17
N LEU A 51 9.78 6.01 -7.40
CA LEU A 51 8.94 5.98 -8.60
C LEU A 51 7.91 4.83 -8.55
N GLY A 52 8.32 3.67 -8.05
CA GLY A 52 7.43 2.54 -7.81
C GLY A 52 6.30 2.89 -6.83
N ALA A 53 6.63 3.53 -5.71
CA ALA A 53 5.65 3.97 -4.71
C ALA A 53 4.65 5.00 -5.28
N GLU A 54 5.13 5.96 -6.09
CA GLU A 54 4.28 6.91 -6.79
C GLU A 54 3.32 6.19 -7.73
N PHE A 55 3.82 5.28 -8.57
CA PHE A 55 2.99 4.49 -9.48
C PHE A 55 1.94 3.64 -8.73
N ALA A 56 2.33 2.99 -7.63
CA ALA A 56 1.41 2.22 -6.78
C ALA A 56 0.28 3.08 -6.19
N SER A 57 0.54 4.37 -5.96
CA SER A 57 -0.45 5.32 -5.43
C SER A 57 -1.49 5.78 -6.46
N MET A 58 -1.26 5.53 -7.76
CA MET A 58 -2.16 5.88 -8.88
C MET A 58 -3.42 4.99 -8.95
N THR A 59 -4.16 4.94 -7.84
CA THR A 59 -5.29 4.05 -7.60
C THR A 59 -6.62 4.64 -8.07
N THR A 60 -6.66 5.93 -8.39
CA THR A 60 -7.83 6.60 -8.96
C THR A 60 -7.90 6.37 -10.46
N SER A 61 -9.12 6.22 -10.99
CA SER A 61 -9.37 6.11 -12.42
C SER A 61 -9.42 7.51 -13.04
N PRO A 62 -8.55 7.85 -14.01
CA PRO A 62 -8.61 9.13 -14.71
C PRO A 62 -9.95 9.37 -15.41
N ARG A 63 -10.64 8.30 -15.81
CA ARG A 63 -11.91 8.38 -16.54
C ARG A 63 -13.10 8.71 -15.63
N THR A 64 -13.05 8.31 -14.36
CA THR A 64 -14.21 8.36 -13.46
C THR A 64 -13.93 9.10 -12.16
N GLY A 65 -12.68 9.49 -11.89
CA GLY A 65 -12.23 10.06 -10.61
C GLY A 65 -12.25 9.07 -9.44
N ARG A 66 -12.95 7.94 -9.56
CA ARG A 66 -13.16 6.98 -8.47
C ARG A 66 -11.94 6.12 -8.21
N PHE A 67 -11.77 5.77 -6.94
CA PHE A 67 -10.82 4.76 -6.48
C PHE A 67 -11.08 3.39 -7.15
N SER A 68 -10.01 2.67 -7.47
CA SER A 68 -10.04 1.33 -8.05
C SER A 68 -9.23 0.36 -7.20
N ASP A 69 -9.92 -0.52 -6.48
CA ASP A 69 -9.29 -1.59 -5.70
C ASP A 69 -8.45 -2.54 -6.58
N GLN A 70 -8.92 -2.77 -7.81
CA GLN A 70 -8.18 -3.55 -8.79
C GLN A 70 -6.83 -2.90 -9.12
N ARG A 71 -6.80 -1.57 -9.38
CA ARG A 71 -5.53 -0.86 -9.64
C ARG A 71 -4.61 -0.92 -8.44
N ARG A 72 -5.14 -0.68 -7.23
CA ARG A 72 -4.36 -0.80 -5.99
C ARG A 72 -3.66 -2.15 -5.88
N LYS A 73 -4.39 -3.24 -6.10
CA LYS A 73 -3.86 -4.61 -6.03
C LYS A 73 -2.85 -4.88 -7.15
N SER A 74 -3.20 -4.54 -8.39
CA SER A 74 -2.38 -4.78 -9.57
C SER A 74 -1.06 -4.01 -9.53
N TYR A 75 -1.11 -2.69 -9.25
CA TYR A 75 0.07 -1.83 -9.26
C TYR A 75 0.95 -2.10 -8.04
N GLY A 76 0.35 -2.26 -6.87
CA GLY A 76 1.10 -2.65 -5.67
C GLY A 76 1.82 -3.99 -5.86
N ARG A 77 1.18 -4.96 -6.51
CA ARG A 77 1.82 -6.24 -6.82
C ARG A 77 2.98 -6.08 -7.81
N LEU A 78 2.80 -5.32 -8.90
CA LEU A 78 3.87 -5.08 -9.88
C LEU A 78 5.09 -4.43 -9.23
N VAL A 79 4.88 -3.36 -8.47
CA VAL A 79 5.94 -2.61 -7.78
C VAL A 79 6.71 -3.50 -6.82
N ARG A 80 6.01 -4.36 -6.04
CA ARG A 80 6.67 -5.34 -5.18
C ARG A 80 7.61 -6.28 -5.95
N LEU A 81 7.21 -6.75 -7.12
CA LEU A 81 8.06 -7.64 -7.93
C LEU A 81 9.31 -6.90 -8.43
N LEU A 82 9.14 -5.67 -8.91
CA LEU A 82 10.25 -4.82 -9.36
C LEU A 82 11.21 -4.51 -8.21
N ASP A 83 10.68 -4.09 -7.06
CA ASP A 83 11.45 -3.75 -5.87
C ASP A 83 12.17 -4.98 -5.30
N SER A 84 11.53 -6.16 -5.32
CA SER A 84 12.19 -7.40 -4.87
C SER A 84 13.44 -7.69 -5.69
N TYR A 85 13.38 -7.53 -7.01
CA TYR A 85 14.54 -7.72 -7.87
C TYR A 85 15.58 -6.62 -7.65
N LEU A 86 15.15 -5.35 -7.57
CA LEU A 86 16.06 -4.23 -7.36
C LEU A 86 16.84 -4.35 -6.04
N LEU A 87 16.18 -4.83 -4.98
CA LEU A 87 16.75 -4.92 -3.64
C LEU A 87 17.52 -6.22 -3.38
N THR A 88 17.11 -7.34 -4.01
CA THR A 88 17.65 -8.67 -3.68
C THR A 88 18.31 -9.39 -4.85
N GLY A 89 18.22 -8.84 -6.07
CA GLY A 89 18.68 -9.49 -7.30
C GLY A 89 17.77 -10.62 -7.81
N SER A 90 16.62 -10.85 -7.18
CA SER A 90 15.68 -11.91 -7.55
C SER A 90 14.22 -11.46 -7.49
N VAL A 91 13.37 -11.99 -8.38
CA VAL A 91 11.94 -11.68 -8.37
C VAL A 91 11.23 -12.57 -7.35
N ASP A 92 10.71 -11.97 -6.28
CA ASP A 92 9.96 -12.69 -5.25
C ASP A 92 8.48 -12.88 -5.67
N LEU A 93 8.18 -14.07 -6.17
CA LEU A 93 6.82 -14.49 -6.55
C LEU A 93 5.99 -15.06 -5.41
N SER A 94 6.54 -15.16 -4.20
CA SER A 94 5.80 -15.68 -3.05
C SER A 94 4.48 -14.91 -2.90
N MET A 95 3.36 -15.64 -2.78
CA MET A 95 2.11 -14.99 -2.45
C MET A 95 2.27 -14.38 -1.06
N MET A 96 2.09 -13.06 -0.95
CA MET A 96 1.92 -12.48 0.37
C MET A 96 0.79 -13.26 1.07
N PRO A 97 0.96 -13.64 2.35
CA PRO A 97 -0.17 -14.05 3.16
C PRO A 97 -1.29 -13.03 2.95
N ARG A 98 -2.55 -13.44 2.85
CA ARG A 98 -3.68 -12.51 2.79
C ARG A 98 -3.64 -11.65 4.05
N GLY A 99 -3.03 -10.46 3.95
CA GLY A 99 -2.62 -9.70 5.13
C GLY A 99 -1.23 -9.07 5.02
N GLY A 100 -0.46 -9.37 3.98
CA GLY A 100 0.76 -8.68 3.59
C GLY A 100 1.61 -8.19 4.75
N GLY A 101 2.23 -9.12 5.51
CA GLY A 101 3.12 -8.84 6.65
C GLY A 101 2.86 -7.47 7.27
N LYS A 102 1.67 -7.27 7.84
CA LYS A 102 1.20 -5.93 8.18
C LYS A 102 2.25 -5.29 9.07
N ALA A 103 2.88 -4.20 8.62
CA ALA A 103 3.76 -3.39 9.46
C ALA A 103 3.07 -3.19 10.81
N ALA A 104 3.74 -3.59 11.88
CA ALA A 104 3.24 -3.46 13.23
C ALA A 104 4.06 -2.36 13.92
N PRO A 105 3.46 -1.62 14.86
CA PRO A 105 4.25 -0.80 15.77
C PRO A 105 5.35 -1.63 16.41
N ARG A 106 6.47 -0.99 16.76
CA ARG A 106 7.55 -1.56 17.56
C ARG A 106 7.30 -1.37 19.06
N SER A 107 6.59 -0.31 19.45
CA SER A 107 6.15 -0.10 20.83
C SER A 107 5.27 -1.26 21.30
N GLU A 108 5.62 -1.84 22.45
CA GLU A 108 4.83 -2.89 23.11
C GLU A 108 3.42 -2.40 23.47
N GLU A 109 3.28 -1.12 23.82
CA GLU A 109 1.99 -0.54 24.19
C GLU A 109 1.08 -0.41 22.96
N LEU A 110 1.60 0.15 21.86
CA LEU A 110 0.84 0.25 20.61
C LEU A 110 0.55 -1.12 20.00
N CYS A 111 1.45 -2.10 20.15
CA CYS A 111 1.20 -3.49 19.80
C CYS A 111 0.01 -4.08 20.55
N ARG A 112 -0.01 -3.94 21.88
CA ARG A 112 -1.11 -4.43 22.72
C ARG A 112 -2.43 -3.74 22.36
N LEU A 113 -2.40 -2.43 22.14
CA LEU A 113 -3.57 -1.66 21.73
C LEU A 113 -4.12 -2.17 20.39
N LEU A 114 -3.27 -2.39 19.40
CA LEU A 114 -3.68 -2.90 18.09
C LEU A 114 -4.27 -4.31 18.17
N ALA A 115 -3.71 -5.17 19.02
CA ALA A 115 -4.23 -6.51 19.24
C ALA A 115 -5.61 -6.46 19.91
N GLY A 116 -5.78 -5.64 20.95
CA GLY A 116 -7.06 -5.42 21.62
C GLY A 116 -8.13 -4.90 20.68
N TRP A 117 -7.79 -3.90 19.86
CA TRP A 117 -8.66 -3.36 18.82
C TRP A 117 -9.16 -4.44 17.84
N SER A 118 -8.27 -5.28 17.31
CA SER A 118 -8.68 -6.31 16.35
C SER A 118 -9.59 -7.38 16.97
N VAL A 119 -9.42 -7.69 18.26
CA VAL A 119 -10.34 -8.59 19.00
C VAL A 119 -11.71 -7.94 19.14
N GLU A 120 -11.76 -6.68 19.57
CA GLU A 120 -13.01 -5.93 19.74
C GLU A 120 -13.76 -5.80 18.40
N MET A 121 -13.07 -5.42 17.33
CA MET A 121 -13.65 -5.34 15.99
C MET A 121 -14.11 -6.70 15.45
N GLY A 122 -13.55 -7.80 15.94
CA GLY A 122 -13.99 -9.16 15.64
C GLY A 122 -15.30 -9.55 16.33
N GLN A 123 -15.61 -8.94 17.46
CA GLN A 123 -16.87 -9.14 18.20
C GLN A 123 -18.01 -8.30 17.64
N ARG A 124 -17.69 -7.19 16.97
CA ARG A 124 -18.68 -6.40 16.22
C ARG A 124 -19.09 -7.21 15.00
N HIS A 125 -20.39 -7.47 14.81
CA HIS A 125 -20.97 -8.23 13.69
C HIS A 125 -20.85 -7.51 12.33
N LEU A 126 -19.63 -7.11 11.96
CA LEU A 126 -19.28 -6.37 10.77
C LEU A 126 -18.89 -7.31 9.64
N ALA A 127 -19.13 -6.88 8.40
CA ALA A 127 -18.60 -7.58 7.24
C ALA A 127 -17.07 -7.63 7.30
N VAL A 128 -16.49 -8.75 6.85
CA VAL A 128 -15.02 -8.98 6.87
C VAL A 128 -14.24 -7.87 6.18
N ASN A 129 -14.76 -7.32 5.08
CA ASN A 129 -14.12 -6.20 4.36
C ASN A 129 -14.11 -4.91 5.18
N THR A 130 -15.19 -4.62 5.91
CA THR A 130 -15.29 -3.46 6.80
C THR A 130 -14.31 -3.59 7.96
N ARG A 131 -14.26 -4.75 8.61
CA ARG A 131 -13.29 -5.05 9.68
C ARG A 131 -11.85 -4.86 9.21
N ASN A 132 -11.53 -5.40 8.02
CA ASN A 132 -10.19 -5.25 7.43
C ASN A 132 -9.85 -3.79 7.09
N SER A 133 -10.85 -2.96 6.76
CA SER A 133 -10.65 -1.54 6.55
C SER A 133 -10.30 -0.84 7.87
N TYR A 134 -11.08 -1.09 8.93
CA TYR A 134 -10.85 -0.49 10.25
C TYR A 134 -9.52 -0.92 10.86
N ASP A 135 -9.17 -2.20 10.76
CA ASP A 135 -7.85 -2.72 11.16
C ASP A 135 -6.69 -2.03 10.42
N ARG A 136 -6.91 -1.61 9.17
CA ARG A 136 -5.88 -0.91 8.39
C ARG A 136 -5.74 0.54 8.84
N GLU A 137 -6.86 1.23 9.07
CA GLU A 137 -6.86 2.63 9.53
C GLU A 137 -6.23 2.74 10.92
N ALA A 138 -6.68 1.92 11.87
CA ALA A 138 -6.15 1.90 13.23
C ALA A 138 -4.65 1.64 13.23
N ARG A 139 -4.20 0.63 12.47
CA ARG A 139 -2.77 0.35 12.30
C ARG A 139 -2.01 1.50 11.66
N GLY A 140 -2.58 2.14 10.64
CA GLY A 140 -1.97 3.29 9.98
C GLY A 140 -1.73 4.44 10.95
N TYR A 141 -2.71 4.73 11.81
CA TYR A 141 -2.58 5.75 12.84
C TYR A 141 -1.50 5.41 13.87
N LEU A 142 -1.45 4.17 14.36
CA LEU A 142 -0.43 3.76 15.34
C LEU A 142 0.99 3.80 14.77
N LEU A 143 1.16 3.43 13.50
CA LEU A 143 2.45 3.57 12.82
C LEU A 143 2.84 5.02 12.61
N TYR A 144 1.87 5.90 12.31
CA TYR A 144 2.10 7.34 12.24
C TYR A 144 2.54 7.91 13.59
N LEU A 145 1.88 7.53 14.69
CA LEU A 145 2.30 7.95 16.03
C LEU A 145 3.75 7.56 16.31
N GLU A 146 4.11 6.30 16.03
CA GLU A 146 5.47 5.82 16.26
C GLU A 146 6.52 6.52 15.39
N ASP A 147 6.17 6.88 14.15
CA ASP A 147 7.03 7.68 13.27
C ASP A 147 7.27 9.10 13.80
N GLN A 148 6.30 9.66 14.54
CA GLN A 148 6.43 10.92 15.26
C GLN A 148 7.10 10.77 16.64
N GLY A 149 7.62 9.58 16.97
CA GLY A 149 8.26 9.29 18.25
C GLY A 149 7.29 9.06 19.42
N VAL A 150 5.99 8.99 19.15
CA VAL A 150 4.96 8.74 20.15
C VAL A 150 4.79 7.24 20.34
N THR A 151 5.05 6.76 21.56
CA THR A 151 5.02 5.31 21.87
C THR A 151 3.81 4.87 22.69
N SER A 152 2.99 5.81 23.16
CA SER A 152 1.76 5.57 23.93
C SER A 152 0.60 6.40 23.35
N LEU A 153 -0.62 5.84 23.38
CA LEU A 153 -1.82 6.60 23.01
C LEU A 153 -2.10 7.76 23.99
N ARG A 154 -1.56 7.71 25.21
CA ARG A 154 -1.73 8.78 26.22
C ARG A 154 -1.03 10.08 25.83
N GLU A 155 0.00 9.97 25.01
CA GLU A 155 0.76 11.10 24.46
C GLU A 155 0.13 11.64 23.17
N ALA A 156 -0.81 10.88 22.58
CA ALA A 156 -1.56 11.29 21.41
C ALA A 156 -2.70 12.25 21.79
N GLY A 157 -2.98 13.22 20.92
CA GLY A 157 -4.03 14.21 21.13
C GLY A 157 -4.66 14.67 19.81
N GLY A 158 -5.54 15.67 19.85
CA GLY A 158 -6.22 16.15 18.64
C GLY A 158 -5.25 16.56 17.51
N ALA A 159 -4.09 17.11 17.86
CA ALA A 159 -3.05 17.48 16.90
C ALA A 159 -2.44 16.27 16.17
N SER A 160 -2.28 15.11 16.82
CA SER A 160 -1.74 13.92 16.17
C SER A 160 -2.75 13.28 15.22
N VAL A 161 -4.05 13.36 15.52
CA VAL A 161 -5.11 12.93 14.60
C VAL A 161 -5.15 13.82 13.36
N LEU A 162 -5.11 15.14 13.52
CA LEU A 162 -5.07 16.08 12.40
C LEU A 162 -3.79 15.92 11.57
N GLY A 163 -2.64 15.70 12.23
CA GLY A 163 -1.38 15.41 11.55
C GLY A 163 -1.44 14.11 10.75
N PHE A 164 -2.04 13.05 11.30
CA PHE A 164 -2.26 11.80 10.58
C PHE A 164 -3.13 12.01 9.34
N LEU A 165 -4.28 12.69 9.48
CA LEU A 165 -5.15 13.01 8.34
C LEU A 165 -4.42 13.89 7.30
N GLY A 166 -3.60 14.83 7.75
CA GLY A 166 -2.70 15.63 6.91
C GLY A 166 -1.70 14.77 6.13
N SER A 167 -1.09 13.77 6.77
CA SER A 167 -0.15 12.82 6.14
C SER A 167 -0.79 11.95 5.04
N LEU A 168 -2.13 11.83 5.06
CA LEU A 168 -2.92 11.13 4.05
C LEU A 168 -3.32 12.04 2.87
N ARG A 169 -3.24 13.36 3.04
CA ARG A 169 -3.79 14.40 2.13
C ARG A 169 -3.07 14.56 0.78
N GLY A 170 -2.18 13.64 0.42
CA GLY A 170 -1.60 13.52 -0.93
C GLY A 170 -1.89 12.18 -1.61
N ARG A 171 -2.53 11.22 -0.91
CA ARG A 171 -2.70 9.84 -1.36
C ARG A 171 -4.17 9.42 -1.51
N TRP A 172 -5.11 10.16 -0.93
CA TRP A 172 -6.52 9.78 -0.81
C TRP A 172 -7.46 10.81 -1.44
N ALA A 173 -8.54 10.35 -2.08
CA ALA A 173 -9.60 11.21 -2.58
C ALA A 173 -10.45 11.76 -1.42
N GLU A 174 -11.04 12.95 -1.58
CA GLU A 174 -11.79 13.68 -0.55
C GLU A 174 -12.91 12.86 0.11
N SER A 175 -13.58 12.00 -0.64
CA SER A 175 -14.61 11.08 -0.14
C SER A 175 -14.08 10.02 0.84
N SER A 176 -12.79 9.67 0.76
CA SER A 176 -12.17 8.70 1.67
C SER A 176 -11.74 9.33 2.99
N MET A 177 -11.56 10.65 3.04
CA MET A 177 -11.26 11.38 4.28
C MET A 177 -12.47 11.37 5.24
N TRP A 178 -13.69 11.53 4.70
CA TRP A 178 -14.93 11.48 5.49
C TRP A 178 -15.16 10.13 6.18
N SER A 179 -14.77 9.04 5.52
CA SER A 179 -14.83 7.70 6.12
C SER A 179 -13.84 7.53 7.28
N ALA A 180 -12.64 8.10 7.21
CA ALA A 180 -11.66 8.03 8.29
C ALA A 180 -12.10 8.86 9.51
N VAL A 181 -12.64 10.06 9.28
CA VAL A 181 -13.15 10.95 10.33
C VAL A 181 -14.33 10.33 11.08
N LEU A 182 -15.33 9.80 10.37
CA LEU A 182 -16.51 9.17 11.00
C LEU A 182 -16.18 7.95 11.87
N ASN A 183 -15.07 7.26 11.61
CA ASN A 183 -14.66 6.10 12.40
C ASN A 183 -13.81 6.45 13.62
N LEU A 184 -13.27 7.66 13.68
CA LEU A 184 -12.50 8.17 14.84
C LEU A 184 -13.39 8.93 15.83
N ASP A 185 -14.56 9.40 15.41
CA ASP A 185 -15.54 10.13 16.23
C ASP A 185 -16.51 9.21 17.03
N LEU A 186 -16.28 7.89 17.02
CA LEU A 186 -17.04 6.92 17.81
C LEU A 186 -16.19 6.37 18.95
N SER A 187 -15.82 7.25 19.88
CA SER A 187 -15.25 6.91 21.19
C SER A 187 -15.90 7.77 22.27
#